data_AF-A0A2N2W7Y6-F1
#
_entry.id   AF-A0A2N2W7Y6-F1
#
_cell.length_a   1.000
_cell.length_b   1.000
_cell.length_c   1.000
_cell.angle_alpha   90.00
_cell.angle_beta   90.00
_cell.angle_gamma   90.00
#
_symmetry.space_group_name_H-M   'P 1'
#
loop_
_entity.id
_entity.type
_entity.pdbx_description
1 polymer ?
#
loop_
_entity_poly.entity_id
_entity_poly.type
_entity_poly.pdbx_seq_one_letter_code
_entity_poly.pdbx_strand_id
1 'polypeptide(L)'
;MGKKIANKLVIVILISITILSGCGLTIRQQPVRSRAWDRDYRIEYNQRLSHNERRINDLKSSNQRDRVYVIEVRNNNMKRRLDSFKGNSRNEWDSFKHEFDRDMRSVEKSIKDFNKGKKDKKNNNNRNRRRR
;
A
#
# COMPACT_ATOMS: atom_id res chain seq x y z
N MET A 1 47.20 -15.74 -7.19
CA MET A 1 45.90 -15.87 -7.89
C MET A 1 44.68 -16.11 -6.97
N GLY A 2 44.77 -16.02 -5.63
CA GLY A 2 43.66 -16.37 -4.72
C GLY A 2 42.67 -15.26 -4.32
N LYS A 3 42.98 -13.98 -4.52
CA LYS A 3 42.14 -12.86 -4.01
C LYS A 3 40.81 -12.69 -4.74
N LYS A 4 40.74 -13.03 -6.04
CA LYS A 4 39.51 -12.90 -6.84
C LYS A 4 38.43 -13.93 -6.48
N ILE A 5 38.84 -15.10 -5.99
CA ILE A 5 37.92 -16.20 -5.63
C ILE A 5 37.30 -15.93 -4.25
N ALA A 6 38.09 -15.43 -3.29
CA ALA A 6 37.60 -15.03 -1.98
C ALA A 6 36.51 -13.93 -2.06
N ASN A 7 36.71 -12.92 -2.92
CA ASN A 7 35.70 -11.85 -3.09
C ASN A 7 34.38 -12.34 -3.67
N LYS A 8 34.40 -13.32 -4.60
CA LYS A 8 33.17 -13.92 -5.15
C LYS A 8 32.42 -14.74 -4.11
N LEU A 9 33.14 -15.46 -3.23
CA LEU A 9 32.58 -16.25 -2.14
C LEU A 9 31.92 -15.37 -1.07
N VAL A 10 32.54 -14.24 -0.70
CA VAL A 10 31.98 -13.27 0.25
C VAL A 10 30.68 -12.64 -0.28
N ILE A 11 30.61 -12.32 -1.58
CA ILE A 11 29.42 -11.74 -2.21
C ILE A 11 28.25 -12.74 -2.20
N VAL A 12 28.50 -14.03 -2.45
CA VAL A 12 27.44 -15.05 -2.44
C VAL A 12 26.92 -15.32 -1.02
N ILE A 13 27.80 -15.29 -0.01
CA ILE A 13 27.41 -15.46 1.41
C ILE A 13 26.54 -14.28 1.91
N LEU A 14 26.83 -13.05 1.47
CA LEU A 14 26.01 -11.89 1.83
C LEU A 14 24.59 -11.94 1.23
N ILE A 15 24.44 -12.53 0.05
CA ILE A 15 23.13 -12.65 -0.61
C ILE A 15 22.30 -13.76 0.06
N SER A 16 22.90 -14.87 0.47
CA SER A 16 22.17 -15.98 1.10
C SER A 16 21.67 -15.68 2.53
N ILE A 17 22.33 -14.79 3.27
CA ILE A 17 21.84 -14.36 4.60
C ILE A 17 20.51 -13.57 4.52
N THR A 18 20.17 -13.01 3.36
CA THR A 18 18.95 -12.22 3.20
C THR A 18 17.67 -13.03 2.95
N ILE A 19 17.77 -14.36 2.80
CA ILE A 19 16.63 -15.20 2.40
C ILE A 19 16.06 -16.03 3.56
N LEU A 20 16.76 -16.15 4.70
CA LEU A 20 16.28 -16.95 5.84
C LEU A 20 15.64 -16.16 6.99
N SER A 21 15.60 -14.84 6.92
CA SER A 21 14.94 -14.01 7.93
C SER A 21 13.78 -13.27 7.27
N GLY A 22 12.58 -13.84 7.37
CA GLY A 22 11.36 -13.14 6.99
C GLY A 22 11.23 -11.82 7.75
N CYS A 23 11.62 -10.72 7.10
CA CYS A 23 11.24 -9.33 7.30
C CYS A 23 11.91 -8.54 6.17
N GLY A 24 11.13 -7.75 5.43
CA GLY A 24 11.54 -7.11 4.18
C GLY A 24 12.90 -6.39 4.23
N LEU A 25 13.74 -6.69 3.24
CA LEU A 25 14.96 -5.96 2.89
C LEU A 25 14.69 -4.46 2.80
N THR A 26 15.14 -3.68 3.78
CA THR A 26 15.25 -2.23 3.65
C THR A 26 16.55 -1.90 2.92
N ILE A 27 16.45 -1.62 1.62
CA ILE A 27 17.51 -0.96 0.88
C ILE A 27 17.71 0.42 1.51
N ARG A 28 18.84 0.64 2.20
CA ARG A 28 19.26 1.97 2.64
C ARG A 28 19.57 2.82 1.42
N GLN A 29 18.55 3.48 0.88
CA GLN A 29 18.73 4.56 -0.09
C GLN A 29 19.41 5.74 0.61
N GLN A 30 20.43 6.29 -0.05
CA GLN A 30 21.12 7.51 0.38
C GLN A 30 20.11 8.66 0.55
N PRO A 31 20.22 9.50 1.60
CA PRO A 31 19.30 10.60 1.82
C PRO A 31 19.56 11.68 0.78
N VAL A 32 18.85 11.62 -0.35
CA VAL A 32 18.58 12.82 -1.15
C VAL A 32 17.88 13.77 -0.19
N ARG A 33 18.44 14.97 0.03
CA ARG A 33 17.89 15.98 0.95
C ARG A 33 16.46 16.32 0.52
N SER A 34 15.49 15.58 1.04
CA SER A 34 14.06 15.73 0.78
C SER A 34 13.66 17.11 1.31
N ARG A 35 13.07 17.93 0.43
CA ARG A 35 12.60 19.28 0.77
C ARG A 35 11.47 19.15 1.80
N ALA A 36 11.39 20.05 2.78
CA ALA A 36 10.47 19.91 3.92
C ALA A 36 9.01 19.57 3.51
N TRP A 37 8.52 20.19 2.44
CA TRP A 37 7.18 19.94 1.92
C TRP A 37 6.98 18.53 1.32
N ASP A 38 7.99 17.87 0.76
CA ASP A 38 7.89 16.49 0.22
C ASP A 38 7.69 15.48 1.37
N ARG A 39 8.40 15.68 2.48
CA ARG A 39 8.33 14.81 3.65
C ARG A 39 6.92 14.77 4.24
N ASP A 40 6.25 15.91 4.38
CA ASP A 40 4.94 16.00 5.03
C ASP A 40 3.85 15.23 4.26
N TYR A 41 3.82 15.35 2.93
CA TYR A 41 2.79 14.66 2.12
C TYR A 41 3.00 13.15 2.06
N ARG A 42 4.26 12.69 1.99
CA ARG A 42 4.54 11.26 2.01
C ARG A 42 4.09 10.61 3.31
N ILE A 43 4.28 11.27 4.44
CA ILE A 43 3.83 10.77 5.74
C ILE A 43 2.32 10.60 5.74
N GLU A 44 1.57 11.62 5.31
CA GLU A 44 0.10 11.56 5.24
C GLU A 44 -0.39 10.42 4.33
N TYR A 45 0.15 10.33 3.10
CA TYR A 45 -0.25 9.28 2.17
C TYR A 45 0.11 7.88 2.67
N ASN A 46 1.28 7.70 3.30
CA ASN A 46 1.66 6.43 3.90
C ASN A 46 0.71 6.04 5.04
N GLN A 47 0.30 6.98 5.89
CA GLN A 47 -0.68 6.73 6.95
C GLN A 47 -2.03 6.29 6.36
N ARG A 48 -2.51 6.96 5.30
CA ARG A 48 -3.78 6.62 4.63
C ARG A 48 -3.71 5.26 3.95
N LEU A 49 -2.63 4.95 3.24
CA LEU A 49 -2.40 3.64 2.60
C LEU A 49 -2.31 2.50 3.63
N SER A 50 -1.63 2.74 4.75
CA SER A 50 -1.54 1.79 5.87
C SER A 50 -2.89 1.57 6.56
N HIS A 51 -3.66 2.65 6.72
CA HIS A 51 -5.03 2.55 7.22
C HIS A 51 -5.93 1.75 6.28
N ASN A 52 -5.84 1.99 4.97
CA ASN A 52 -6.58 1.22 3.97
C ASN A 52 -6.16 -0.25 3.96
N GLU A 53 -4.88 -0.55 4.09
CA GLU A 53 -4.38 -1.93 4.16
C GLU A 53 -4.96 -2.71 5.34
N ARG A 54 -5.03 -2.10 6.53
CA ARG A 54 -5.71 -2.69 7.68
C ARG A 54 -7.16 -3.01 7.37
N ARG A 55 -7.90 -2.04 6.81
CA ARG A 55 -9.30 -2.24 6.43
C ARG A 55 -9.46 -3.34 5.37
N ILE A 56 -8.59 -3.39 4.36
CA ILE A 56 -8.59 -4.42 3.32
C ILE A 56 -8.35 -5.80 3.92
N ASN A 57 -7.42 -5.92 4.86
CA ASN A 57 -7.18 -7.19 5.57
C ASN A 57 -8.42 -7.65 6.34
N ASP A 58 -9.16 -6.75 6.98
CA ASP A 58 -10.45 -7.10 7.61
C ASP A 58 -11.45 -7.66 6.58
N LEU A 59 -11.43 -7.13 5.35
CA LEU A 59 -12.30 -7.58 4.26
C LEU A 59 -11.90 -8.94 3.68
N LYS A 60 -10.65 -9.39 3.81
CA LYS A 60 -10.17 -10.68 3.28
C LYS A 60 -10.93 -11.89 3.87
N SER A 61 -11.50 -11.72 5.06
CA SER A 61 -12.38 -12.70 5.70
C SER A 61 -13.75 -12.89 5.00
N SER A 62 -14.08 -12.05 4.03
CA SER A 62 -15.37 -12.09 3.32
C SER A 62 -15.40 -13.09 2.16
N ASN A 63 -16.60 -13.49 1.76
CA ASN A 63 -16.82 -14.35 0.58
C ASN A 63 -16.65 -13.63 -0.77
N GLN A 64 -16.35 -12.32 -0.78
CA GLN A 64 -16.19 -11.54 -2.03
C GLN A 64 -14.70 -11.30 -2.33
N ARG A 65 -13.92 -12.38 -2.43
CA ARG A 65 -12.46 -12.32 -2.56
C ARG A 65 -12.00 -11.49 -3.77
N ASP A 66 -12.66 -11.61 -4.91
CA ASP A 66 -12.29 -10.89 -6.13
C ASP A 66 -12.38 -9.37 -5.97
N ARG A 67 -13.44 -8.90 -5.29
CA ARG A 67 -13.62 -7.48 -5.00
C ARG A 67 -12.56 -6.96 -4.04
N VAL A 68 -12.20 -7.75 -3.04
CA VAL A 68 -11.12 -7.40 -2.09
C VAL A 68 -9.77 -7.35 -2.81
N TYR A 69 -9.50 -8.32 -3.70
CA TYR A 69 -8.28 -8.38 -4.49
C TYR A 69 -8.11 -7.13 -5.38
N VAL A 70 -9.17 -6.68 -6.07
CA VAL A 70 -9.10 -5.45 -6.89
C VAL A 70 -8.76 -4.22 -6.04
N ILE A 71 -9.33 -4.11 -4.84
CA ILE A 71 -9.04 -2.99 -3.92
C ILE A 71 -7.60 -3.08 -3.42
N GLU A 72 -7.13 -4.27 -3.06
CA GLU A 72 -5.76 -4.54 -2.61
C GLU A 72 -4.73 -4.18 -3.70
N VAL A 73 -4.95 -4.63 -4.93
CA VAL A 73 -4.07 -4.32 -6.08
C VAL A 73 -3.98 -2.82 -6.29
N ARG A 74 -5.10 -2.08 -6.21
CA ARG A 74 -5.09 -0.62 -6.34
C ARG A 74 -4.31 0.05 -5.21
N ASN A 75 -4.52 -0.35 -3.96
CA ASN A 75 -3.79 0.19 -2.81
C ASN A 75 -2.27 -0.08 -2.93
N ASN A 76 -1.89 -1.28 -3.38
CA ASN A 76 -0.49 -1.66 -3.60
C ASN A 76 0.14 -0.90 -4.79
N ASN A 77 -0.61 -0.67 -5.86
CA ASN A 77 -0.14 0.16 -6.97
C ASN A 77 0.13 1.59 -6.50
N MET A 78 -0.77 2.16 -5.69
CA MET A 78 -0.58 3.49 -5.11
C MET A 78 0.66 3.58 -4.23
N LYS A 79 0.93 2.58 -3.38
CA LYS A 79 2.19 2.50 -2.61
C LYS A 79 3.42 2.57 -3.53
N ARG A 80 3.45 1.72 -4.57
CA ARG A 80 4.55 1.72 -5.56
C ARG A 80 4.70 3.06 -6.26
N ARG A 81 3.58 3.71 -6.63
CA ARG A 81 3.61 5.05 -7.25
C ARG A 81 4.20 6.08 -6.31
N LEU A 82 3.78 6.11 -5.04
CA LEU A 82 4.34 7.01 -4.03
C LEU A 82 5.84 6.77 -3.82
N ASP A 83 6.27 5.51 -3.71
CA ASP A 83 7.68 5.14 -3.49
C ASP A 83 8.56 5.47 -4.70
N SER A 84 8.04 5.27 -5.92
CA SER A 84 8.78 5.53 -7.16
C SER A 84 8.82 6.99 -7.57
N PHE A 85 7.84 7.79 -7.14
CA PHE A 85 7.79 9.20 -7.47
C PHE A 85 8.94 9.94 -6.80
N LYS A 86 9.68 10.79 -7.53
CA LYS A 86 10.80 11.57 -6.98
C LYS A 86 10.58 13.07 -7.00
N GLY A 87 9.58 13.55 -7.74
CA GLY A 87 9.19 14.96 -7.96
C GLY A 87 10.32 15.99 -7.80
N ASN A 88 10.87 16.44 -8.92
CA ASN A 88 12.02 17.35 -8.94
C ASN A 88 11.62 18.81 -8.71
N SER A 89 10.35 19.14 -8.91
CA SER A 89 9.78 20.49 -8.77
C SER A 89 8.50 20.49 -7.94
N ARG A 90 8.13 21.66 -7.39
CA ARG A 90 6.88 21.83 -6.63
C ARG A 90 5.64 21.53 -7.51
N ASN A 91 5.67 21.97 -8.77
CA ASN A 91 4.57 21.76 -9.71
C ASN A 91 4.33 20.28 -9.97
N GLU A 92 5.39 19.49 -10.17
CA GLU A 92 5.28 18.03 -10.31
C GLU A 92 4.62 17.41 -9.08
N TRP A 93 4.99 17.88 -7.89
CA TRP A 93 4.40 17.41 -6.64
C TRP A 93 2.92 17.78 -6.50
N ASP A 94 2.53 18.99 -6.90
CA ASP A 94 1.14 19.41 -6.83
C ASP A 94 0.25 18.66 -7.84
N SER A 95 0.77 18.42 -9.06
CA SER A 95 0.10 17.55 -10.04
C SER A 95 -0.02 16.10 -9.54
N PHE A 96 1.07 15.56 -8.98
CA PHE A 96 1.06 14.21 -8.40
C PHE A 96 0.02 14.09 -7.30
N LYS A 97 -0.01 15.03 -6.34
CA LYS A 97 -1.00 15.04 -5.26
C LYS A 97 -2.43 15.04 -5.79
N HIS A 98 -2.72 15.91 -6.77
CA HIS A 98 -4.07 16.01 -7.32
C HIS A 98 -4.56 14.67 -7.91
N GLU A 99 -3.71 13.97 -8.66
CA GLU A 99 -4.03 12.64 -9.18
C GLU A 99 -4.10 11.58 -8.08
N PHE A 100 -3.11 11.58 -7.20
CA PHE A 100 -2.98 10.59 -6.13
C PHE A 100 -4.16 10.66 -5.17
N ASP A 101 -4.67 11.86 -4.85
CA ASP A 101 -5.85 12.04 -4.02
C ASP A 101 -7.14 11.53 -4.67
N ARG A 102 -7.28 11.67 -5.99
CA ARG A 102 -8.42 11.09 -6.72
C ARG A 102 -8.41 9.57 -6.61
N ASP A 103 -7.25 8.96 -6.81
CA ASP A 103 -7.08 7.51 -6.68
C ASP A 103 -7.29 7.04 -5.24
N MET A 104 -6.78 7.80 -4.26
CA MET A 104 -6.95 7.47 -2.84
C MET A 104 -8.42 7.47 -2.45
N ARG A 105 -9.16 8.52 -2.84
CA ARG A 105 -10.60 8.62 -2.60
C ARG A 105 -11.36 7.48 -3.26
N SER A 106 -10.95 7.05 -4.45
CA SER A 106 -11.53 5.91 -5.16
C SER A 106 -11.35 4.59 -4.38
N VAL A 107 -10.15 4.34 -3.85
CA VAL A 107 -9.86 3.18 -2.99
C VAL A 107 -10.66 3.24 -1.68
N GLU A 108 -10.62 4.38 -0.98
CA GLU A 108 -11.33 4.59 0.28
C GLU A 108 -12.84 4.40 0.13
N LYS A 109 -13.41 4.91 -0.97
CA LYS A 109 -14.82 4.73 -1.34
C LYS A 109 -15.14 3.25 -1.61
N SER A 110 -14.28 2.55 -2.36
CA SER A 110 -14.47 1.13 -2.66
C SER A 110 -14.53 0.29 -1.37
N ILE A 111 -13.64 0.57 -0.41
CA ILE A 111 -13.65 -0.09 0.91
C ILE A 111 -14.94 0.26 1.69
N LYS A 112 -15.39 1.53 1.64
CA LYS A 112 -16.61 1.97 2.33
C LYS A 112 -17.87 1.31 1.77
N ASP A 113 -17.99 1.26 0.45
CA ASP A 113 -19.16 0.70 -0.24
C ASP A 113 -19.22 -0.82 -0.08
N PHE A 114 -18.07 -1.48 0.02
CA PHE A 114 -17.99 -2.89 0.42
C PHE A 114 -18.70 -3.17 1.75
N ASN A 115 -18.51 -2.28 2.74
CA ASN A 115 -19.11 -2.41 4.06
C ASN A 115 -20.59 -2.04 4.11
N LYS A 116 -21.06 -1.12 3.25
CA LYS A 116 -22.49 -0.77 3.17
C LYS A 116 -23.34 -1.94 2.68
N GLY A 117 -22.86 -2.69 1.68
CA GLY A 117 -23.55 -3.88 1.20
C GLY A 117 -23.81 -4.94 2.28
N LYS A 118 -22.99 -4.99 3.35
CA LYS A 118 -23.25 -5.85 4.52
C LYS A 118 -24.34 -5.29 5.45
N LYS A 119 -24.39 -3.98 5.68
CA LYS A 119 -25.37 -3.33 6.57
C LYS A 119 -26.79 -3.38 5.98
N ASP A 120 -26.92 -3.13 4.67
CA ASP A 120 -28.23 -3.11 4.01
C ASP A 120 -28.88 -4.50 4.00
N LYS A 121 -28.09 -5.57 3.81
CA LYS A 121 -28.57 -6.96 3.93
C LYS A 121 -29.07 -7.30 5.34
N LYS A 122 -28.38 -6.84 6.40
CA LYS A 122 -28.78 -7.10 7.79
C LYS A 122 -30.10 -6.42 8.14
N ASN A 123 -30.31 -5.18 7.68
CA ASN A 123 -31.53 -4.43 7.92
C ASN A 123 -32.75 -5.02 7.19
N ASN A 124 -32.59 -5.50 5.95
CA ASN A 124 -33.70 -6.08 5.19
C ASN A 124 -34.22 -7.40 5.80
N ASN A 125 -33.31 -8.27 6.26
CA ASN A 125 -33.69 -9.51 6.95
C ASN A 125 -34.48 -9.25 8.24
N ASN A 126 -34.15 -8.19 8.98
CA ASN A 126 -34.84 -7.87 10.23
C ASN A 126 -36.25 -7.30 10.00
N ARG A 127 -36.46 -6.54 8.92
CA ARG A 127 -37.81 -6.07 8.54
C ARG A 127 -38.72 -7.21 8.08
N ASN A 128 -38.20 -8.17 7.31
CA ASN A 128 -38.99 -9.32 6.87
C ASN A 128 -39.40 -10.26 8.02
N ARG A 129 -38.62 -10.34 9.11
CA ARG A 129 -38.97 -11.10 10.31
C ARG A 129 -40.03 -10.44 11.19
N ARG A 130 -40.22 -9.12 11.08
CA ARG A 130 -41.26 -8.39 11.84
C ARG A 130 -42.61 -8.34 11.12
N ARG A 131 -42.67 -8.79 9.87
CA ARG A 131 -43.87 -8.81 9.02
C ARG A 131 -44.44 -10.22 8.81
N ARG A 132 -43.81 -11.23 9.39
CA ARG A 132 -44.32 -12.59 9.53
C ARG A 132 -44.67 -12.80 10.99
#